data_AF-A0A1S6EWV6-F1
#
_entry.id   AF-A0A1S6EWV6-F1
#
_cell.length_a   1.000
_cell.length_b   1.000
_cell.length_c   1.000
_cell.angle_alpha   90.00
_cell.angle_beta   90.00
_cell.angle_gamma   90.00
#
_symmetry.space_group_name_H-M   'P 1'
#
loop_
_entity.id
_entity.type
_entity.pdbx_description
1 polymer ?
#
loop_
_entity_poly.entity_id
_entity_poly.type
_entity_poly.pdbx_seq_one_letter_code
_entity_poly.pdbx_strand_id
1 'polypeptide(L)'
;MRIEKSGFHAYNTYLEEPPRPDGNETALHRHVIIIGGDKYSFFAHWSGKFAHKGERVSFDWDWDRTGEFRNIDKPSFEALSKDGTVHRRGDRTGR
;
A
#
# COMPACT_ATOMS: atom_id res chain seq x y z
N MET A 1 -0.28 15.19 1.44
CA MET A 1 1.14 15.08 1.87
C MET A 1 1.84 14.01 1.04
N ARG A 2 3.17 13.92 1.07
CA ARG A 2 3.93 12.97 0.25
C ARG A 2 5.08 12.31 1.01
N ILE A 3 5.22 11.00 0.81
CA ILE A 3 6.41 10.22 1.19
C ILE A 3 7.32 10.12 -0.03
N GLU A 4 8.61 10.38 0.14
CA GLU A 4 9.60 10.38 -0.94
C GLU A 4 10.71 9.37 -0.68
N LYS A 5 10.83 8.36 -1.56
CA LYS A 5 11.91 7.37 -1.63
C LYS A 5 12.29 6.82 -0.27
N SER A 6 11.30 6.53 0.56
CA SER A 6 11.52 6.09 1.93
C SER A 6 11.68 4.58 2.01
N GLY A 7 12.56 4.10 2.89
CA GLY A 7 12.54 2.71 3.31
C GLY A 7 11.32 2.44 4.19
N PHE A 8 10.76 1.25 4.13
CA PHE A 8 9.67 0.85 5.00
C PHE A 8 10.09 -0.33 5.90
N HIS A 9 9.56 -0.34 7.11
CA HIS A 9 9.83 -1.38 8.11
C HIS A 9 8.99 -2.64 7.84
N ALA A 10 7.72 -2.46 7.48
CA ALA A 10 6.81 -3.56 7.20
C ALA A 10 5.78 -3.20 6.13
N TYR A 11 5.34 -4.21 5.38
CA TYR A 11 4.21 -4.15 4.46
C TYR A 11 3.31 -5.35 4.76
N ASN A 12 2.12 -5.08 5.28
CA ASN A 12 1.12 -6.06 5.68
C ASN A 12 -0.14 -5.91 4.84
N THR A 13 -0.83 -7.04 4.64
CA THR A 13 -2.09 -7.08 3.89
C THR A 13 -3.11 -7.82 4.74
N TYR A 14 -4.29 -7.24 4.88
CA TYR A 14 -5.39 -7.76 5.71
C TYR A 14 -6.64 -7.90 4.84
N LEU A 15 -7.31 -9.04 4.92
CA LEU A 15 -8.59 -9.27 4.26
C LEU A 15 -9.68 -8.47 4.99
N GLU A 16 -10.49 -7.71 4.24
CA GLU A 16 -11.50 -6.78 4.78
C GLU A 16 -12.93 -7.20 4.41
N GLU A 17 -13.09 -8.42 3.92
CA GLU A 17 -14.37 -9.04 3.60
C GLU A 17 -14.39 -10.51 4.07
N PRO A 18 -15.55 -11.16 4.16
CA PRO A 18 -15.62 -12.56 4.56
C PRO A 18 -14.77 -13.46 3.65
N PRO A 19 -14.06 -14.48 4.20
CA PRO A 19 -13.29 -15.42 3.39
C PRO A 19 -14.14 -16.11 2.33
N ARG A 20 -13.62 -16.17 1.11
CA ARG A 20 -14.25 -16.83 -0.04
C ARG A 20 -13.80 -18.28 -0.18
N PRO A 21 -14.68 -19.21 -0.61
CA PRO A 21 -14.32 -20.61 -0.84
C PRO A 21 -13.19 -20.80 -1.87
N ASP A 22 -13.20 -20.00 -2.94
CA ASP A 22 -12.27 -20.14 -4.08
C ASP A 22 -10.95 -19.38 -3.88
N GLY A 23 -10.68 -18.95 -2.64
CA GLY A 23 -9.52 -18.15 -2.30
C GLY A 23 -9.79 -16.65 -2.35
N ASN A 24 -8.96 -15.92 -1.61
CA ASN A 24 -9.15 -14.50 -1.38
C ASN A 24 -8.27 -13.63 -2.26
N GLU A 25 -7.55 -14.18 -3.24
CA GLU A 25 -6.54 -13.38 -3.95
C GLU A 25 -7.13 -12.10 -4.55
N THR A 26 -8.37 -12.11 -5.05
CA THR A 26 -9.05 -10.95 -5.66
C THR A 26 -10.01 -10.21 -4.72
N ALA A 27 -10.06 -10.60 -3.45
CA ALA A 27 -10.90 -9.95 -2.43
C ALA A 27 -10.40 -8.54 -2.08
N LEU A 28 -11.23 -7.75 -1.41
CA LEU A 28 -10.83 -6.46 -0.85
C LEU A 28 -9.84 -6.66 0.31
N HIS A 29 -8.69 -6.00 0.21
CA HIS A 29 -7.70 -5.97 1.28
C HIS A 29 -7.34 -4.56 1.67
N ARG A 30 -7.06 -4.38 2.96
CA ARG A 30 -6.33 -3.23 3.46
C ARG A 30 -4.84 -3.53 3.39
N HIS A 31 -4.12 -2.70 2.65
CA HIS A 31 -2.67 -2.69 2.58
C HIS A 31 -2.15 -1.68 3.59
N VAL A 32 -1.21 -2.09 4.45
CA VAL A 32 -0.65 -1.25 5.52
C VAL A 32 0.87 -1.24 5.40
N ILE A 33 1.43 -0.04 5.31
CA ILE A 33 2.87 0.21 5.21
C ILE A 33 3.31 0.96 6.46
N ILE A 34 4.41 0.48 7.06
CA ILE A 34 4.98 1.07 8.27
C ILE A 34 6.30 1.75 7.94
N ILE A 35 6.39 3.06 8.15
CA ILE A 35 7.60 3.87 7.90
C ILE A 35 7.88 4.69 9.16
N GLY A 36 9.06 4.51 9.76
CA GLY A 36 9.45 5.28 10.95
C GLY A 36 8.51 5.11 12.16
N GLY A 37 7.74 4.02 12.23
CA GLY A 37 6.72 3.79 13.27
C GLY A 37 5.31 4.26 12.88
N ASP A 38 5.19 5.11 11.86
CA ASP A 38 3.89 5.56 11.34
C ASP A 38 3.28 4.52 10.39
N LYS A 39 1.96 4.39 10.48
CA LYS A 39 1.16 3.52 9.60
C LYS A 39 0.49 4.36 8.51
N TYR A 40 0.58 3.87 7.29
CA TYR A 40 -0.08 4.40 6.11
C TYR A 40 -0.85 3.27 5.45
N SER A 41 -2.07 3.52 4.98
CA SER A 41 -2.89 2.43 4.43
C SER A 41 -3.75 2.84 3.25
N PHE A 42 -4.12 1.86 2.43
CA PHE A 42 -5.14 2.00 1.38
C PHE A 42 -5.86 0.66 1.19
N PHE A 43 -7.00 0.71 0.50
CA PHE A 43 -7.72 -0.47 0.08
C PHE A 43 -7.44 -0.81 -1.38
N ALA A 44 -7.33 -2.09 -1.69
CA ALA A 44 -7.29 -2.60 -3.05
C ALA A 44 -7.95 -3.97 -3.11
N HIS A 45 -8.67 -4.24 -4.19
CA HIS A 45 -8.90 -5.62 -4.60
C HIS A 45 -7.55 -6.17 -5.03
N TRP A 46 -7.24 -7.40 -4.65
CA TRP A 46 -5.92 -8.03 -4.78
C TRP A 46 -5.07 -8.03 -3.49
N SER A 47 -4.61 -9.22 -3.10
CA SER A 47 -3.80 -9.45 -1.90
C SER A 47 -2.29 -9.24 -2.11
N GLY A 48 -1.84 -9.13 -3.37
CA GLY A 48 -0.44 -8.94 -3.72
C GLY A 48 0.13 -7.59 -3.32
N LYS A 49 1.44 -7.53 -3.08
CA LYS A 49 2.11 -6.33 -2.56
C LYS A 49 2.50 -5.36 -3.67
N PHE A 50 2.40 -4.07 -3.37
CA PHE A 50 2.81 -3.00 -4.29
C PHE A 50 4.32 -2.71 -4.20
N ALA A 51 4.94 -3.06 -3.07
CA ALA A 51 6.39 -2.98 -2.82
C ALA A 51 6.91 -4.23 -2.08
N HIS A 52 8.18 -4.55 -2.30
CA HIS A 52 8.89 -5.68 -1.71
C HIS A 52 10.07 -5.23 -0.84
N LYS A 53 10.53 -6.13 0.03
CA LYS A 53 11.63 -5.85 0.96
C LYS A 53 12.88 -5.37 0.21
N GLY A 54 13.45 -4.25 0.67
CA GLY A 54 14.66 -3.66 0.09
C GLY A 54 14.39 -2.63 -1.01
N GLU A 55 13.14 -2.47 -1.43
CA GLU A 55 12.71 -1.32 -2.23
C GLU A 55 12.45 -0.11 -1.34
N ARG A 56 12.49 1.08 -1.95
CA ARG A 56 12.02 2.34 -1.36
C ARG A 56 10.66 2.68 -1.93
N VAL A 57 9.83 3.42 -1.21
CA VAL A 57 8.47 3.75 -1.64
C VAL A 57 8.26 5.26 -1.70
N SER A 58 7.50 5.70 -2.70
CA SER A 58 6.96 7.05 -2.81
C SER A 58 5.45 6.98 -3.03
N PHE A 59 4.71 7.85 -2.36
CA PHE A 59 3.26 7.97 -2.52
C PHE A 59 2.75 9.26 -1.88
N ASP A 60 1.65 9.75 -2.41
CA ASP A 60 0.83 10.77 -1.79
C ASP A 60 -0.11 10.14 -0.76
N TRP A 61 -0.43 10.90 0.28
CA TRP A 61 -1.33 10.48 1.34
C TRP A 61 -2.01 11.68 2.00
N ASP A 62 -3.17 11.45 2.60
CA ASP A 62 -3.87 12.45 3.41
C ASP A 62 -4.46 11.82 4.67
N TRP A 63 -4.77 12.65 5.65
CA TRP A 63 -5.54 12.21 6.81
C TRP A 63 -6.98 11.88 6.38
N ASP A 64 -7.56 10.87 7.02
CA ASP A 64 -9.01 10.70 6.97
C ASP A 64 -9.71 11.86 7.70
N ARG A 65 -11.05 11.91 7.60
CA ARG A 65 -11.83 13.02 8.18
C ARG A 65 -11.73 13.08 9.70
N THR A 66 -11.38 11.98 10.36
CA THR A 66 -11.20 11.93 11.82
C THR A 66 -9.79 12.33 12.26
N GLY A 67 -8.82 12.32 11.35
CA GLY A 67 -7.42 12.56 11.65
C GLY A 67 -6.71 11.36 12.30
N GLU A 68 -7.33 10.19 12.30
CA GLU A 68 -6.80 8.96 12.91
C GLU A 68 -5.97 8.15 11.92
N PHE A 69 -6.32 8.17 10.64
CA PHE A 69 -5.73 7.31 9.62
C PHE A 69 -5.03 8.09 8.51
N ARG A 70 -3.82 7.66 8.16
CA ARG A 70 -3.07 8.17 7.00
C ARG A 70 -3.41 7.33 5.78
N ASN A 71 -4.29 7.86 4.93
CA ASN A 71 -4.77 7.19 3.74
C ASN A 71 -3.87 7.49 2.55
N ILE A 72 -3.31 6.44 1.96
CA ILE A 72 -2.48 6.51 0.76
C ILE A 72 -3.37 6.72 -0.46
N ASP A 73 -3.00 7.65 -1.32
CA ASP A 73 -3.54 7.75 -2.68
C ASP A 73 -2.92 6.65 -3.55
N LYS A 74 -3.58 5.49 -3.61
CA LYS A 74 -3.08 4.27 -4.27
C LYS A 74 -2.52 4.49 -5.70
N PRO A 75 -3.17 5.27 -6.59
CA PRO A 75 -2.62 5.62 -7.91
C PRO A 75 -1.20 6.21 -7.89
N SER A 76 -0.87 6.99 -6.87
CA SER A 76 0.45 7.63 -6.70
C SER A 76 1.56 6.68 -6.24
N PHE A 77 1.22 5.43 -5.89
CA PHE A 77 2.15 4.50 -5.26
C PHE A 77 3.22 3.96 -6.23
N GLU A 78 4.47 4.20 -5.86
CA GLU A 78 5.66 3.80 -6.59
C GLU A 78 6.63 3.04 -5.68
N ALA A 79 7.19 1.95 -6.20
CA ALA A 79 8.27 1.21 -5.56
C ALA A 79 9.55 1.39 -6.37
N LEU A 80 10.62 1.83 -5.72
CA LEU A 80 11.92 2.09 -6.32
C LEU A 80 12.88 0.97 -5.90
N SER A 81 13.37 0.20 -6.87
CA SER A 81 14.37 -0.84 -6.65
C SER A 81 15.77 -0.25 -6.42
N LYS A 82 16.71 -1.11 -5.98
CA LYS A 82 18.07 -0.68 -5.62
C LYS A 82 18.88 -0.09 -6.78
N ASP A 83 18.57 -0.49 -8.00
CA ASP A 83 19.16 0.01 -9.25
C ASP A 83 18.54 1.34 -9.71
N GLY A 84 17.52 1.84 -9.02
CA GLY A 84 16.82 3.09 -9.35
C GLY A 84 15.65 2.91 -10.32
N THR A 85 15.26 1.68 -10.66
CA THR A 85 14.07 1.43 -11.49
C THR A 85 12.78 1.67 -10.69
N VAL A 86 11.83 2.41 -11.29
CA VAL A 86 10.51 2.63 -10.70
C VAL A 86 9.54 1.54 -11.17
N HIS A 87 8.90 0.89 -10.21
CA HIS A 87 7.87 -0.11 -10.42
C HIS A 87 6.52 0.40 -9.95
N ARG A 88 5.53 0.28 -10.84
CA ARG A 88 4.12 0.53 -10.55
C ARG A 88 3.37 -0.81 -10.63
N ARG A 89 3.08 -1.42 -9.47
CA ARG A 89 2.45 -2.76 -9.33
C ARG A 89 1.05 -2.72 -8.74
N GLY A 90 0.31 -3.82 -8.86
CA GLY A 90 -0.98 -4.04 -8.21
C GLY A 90 -2.17 -3.35 -8.86
N ASP A 91 -3.37 -3.69 -8.38
CA ASP A 91 -4.63 -3.19 -8.91
C ASP A 91 -4.85 -1.72 -8.52
N ARG A 92 -4.67 -0.85 -9.51
CA ARG A 92 -4.92 0.59 -9.39
C ARG A 92 -6.34 0.99 -9.76
N THR A 93 -7.17 0.04 -10.19
CA THR A 93 -8.57 0.30 -10.49
C THR A 93 -9.38 0.38 -9.19
N GLY A 94 -10.47 1.14 -9.21
CA GLY A 94 -11.29 1.42 -8.02
C GLY A 94 -10.98 2.77 -7.36
N ARG A 95 -12.06 3.40 -6.90
CA ARG A 95 -12.10 4.72 -6.26
C ARG A 95 -12.01 4.60 -4.74
#